data_AF-A0A2M7KR01-F1
#
_entry.id   AF-A0A2M7KR01-F1
#
_cell.length_a   1.000
_cell.length_b   1.000
_cell.length_c   1.000
_cell.angle_alpha   90.00
_cell.angle_beta   90.00
_cell.angle_gamma   90.00
#
_symmetry.space_group_name_H-M   'P 1'
#
loop_
_entity.id
_entity.type
_entity.pdbx_description
1 polymer ?
#
loop_
_entity_poly.entity_id
_entity_poly.type
_entity_poly.pdbx_seq_one_letter_code
_entity_poly.pdbx_strand_id
1 'polypeptide(L)'
;MEYTDEVLEQLIACPKRISQPPRKGMKPDGKHSRNDMELESLDGNHGFRAFMRQSLEFTEDFSVGLEYLPKDEPGRFCLVRCNGMHGGHQVHPHHGKCHIHRCTADDVNAGRRVERHIQPTCEYAAFPDALRYFLRTVNVQSADRSQHFPRLLQGDLFAEEVCS
;
A
#
# COMPACT_ATOMS: atom_id res chain seq x y z
N MET A 1 1.40 14.62 18.64
CA MET A 1 1.14 13.31 19.28
C MET A 1 2.42 12.47 19.21
N GLU A 2 2.74 11.66 20.21
CA GLU A 2 3.87 10.71 20.13
C GLU A 2 3.33 9.34 19.71
N TYR A 3 3.82 8.81 18.58
CA TYR A 3 3.46 7.49 18.08
C TYR A 3 4.39 6.43 18.66
N THR A 4 3.88 5.22 18.87
CA THR A 4 4.70 4.02 19.13
C THR A 4 4.53 3.05 17.96
N ASP A 5 5.47 2.10 17.79
CA ASP A 5 5.37 1.10 16.73
C ASP A 5 4.10 0.25 16.88
N GLU A 6 3.65 -0.02 18.12
CA GLU A 6 2.38 -0.71 18.38
C GLU A 6 1.19 0.09 17.87
N VAL A 7 1.17 1.42 18.05
CA VAL A 7 0.12 2.29 17.50
C VAL A 7 0.13 2.25 15.97
N LEU A 8 1.31 2.29 15.35
CA LEU A 8 1.43 2.23 13.89
C LEU A 8 0.92 0.89 13.33
N GLU A 9 1.28 -0.22 13.96
CA GLU A 9 0.78 -1.54 13.56
C GLU A 9 -0.74 -1.66 13.80
N GLN A 10 -1.28 -1.07 14.87
CA GLN A 10 -2.73 -0.98 15.07
C GLN A 10 -3.42 -0.17 13.97
N LEU A 11 -2.84 0.96 13.55
CA LEU A 11 -3.37 1.77 12.43
C LEU A 11 -3.34 1.00 11.10
N ILE A 12 -2.27 0.23 10.84
CA ILE A 12 -2.18 -0.64 9.66
C ILE A 12 -3.25 -1.74 9.72
N ALA A 13 -3.37 -2.44 10.85
CA ALA A 13 -4.22 -3.62 10.99
C ALA A 13 -5.70 -3.33 11.26
N CYS A 14 -6.07 -2.10 11.65
CA CYS A 14 -7.46 -1.80 12.01
C CYS A 14 -8.41 -2.05 10.83
N PRO A 15 -9.62 -2.58 11.06
CA PRO A 15 -10.61 -2.78 10.00
C PRO A 15 -10.97 -1.46 9.31
N LYS A 16 -10.91 -1.43 7.98
CA LYS A 16 -11.19 -0.25 7.16
C LYS A 16 -12.28 -0.48 6.12
N ARG A 17 -13.11 0.53 5.90
CA ARG A 17 -14.05 0.64 4.77
C ARG A 17 -13.54 1.66 3.75
N ILE A 18 -13.95 1.51 2.48
CA ILE A 18 -13.72 2.50 1.43
C ILE A 18 -14.73 3.63 1.58
N SER A 19 -14.27 4.83 1.94
CA SER A 19 -15.11 6.02 2.08
C SER A 19 -15.23 6.80 0.78
N GLN A 20 -14.17 6.84 -0.03
CA GLN A 20 -14.20 7.34 -1.40
C GLN A 20 -13.61 6.28 -2.35
N PRO A 21 -14.39 5.75 -3.30
CA PRO A 21 -13.97 4.63 -4.10
C PRO A 21 -12.90 5.00 -5.12
N PRO A 22 -12.03 4.05 -5.49
CA PRO A 22 -11.13 4.23 -6.61
C PRO A 22 -11.93 4.35 -7.92
N ARG A 23 -11.29 4.90 -8.94
CA ARG A 23 -11.83 4.87 -10.30
C ARG A 23 -11.91 3.43 -10.79
N LYS A 24 -12.78 3.17 -11.78
CA LYS A 24 -12.91 1.85 -12.44
C LYS A 24 -11.60 1.30 -13.03
N GLY A 25 -10.58 2.13 -13.21
CA GLY A 25 -9.25 1.73 -13.65
C GLY A 25 -8.22 2.84 -13.45
N MET A 26 -6.94 2.46 -13.52
CA MET A 26 -5.81 3.38 -13.46
C MET A 26 -5.89 4.40 -14.61
N LYS A 27 -5.54 5.66 -14.32
CA LYS A 27 -5.52 6.74 -15.32
C LYS A 27 -4.11 7.30 -15.49
N PRO A 28 -3.65 7.55 -16.72
CA PRO A 28 -2.36 8.21 -16.94
C PRO A 28 -2.29 9.58 -16.26
N ASP A 29 -1.14 9.85 -15.64
CA ASP A 29 -0.73 11.12 -15.05
C ASP A 29 0.80 11.23 -15.17
N GLY A 30 1.25 11.96 -16.19
CA GLY A 30 2.65 11.99 -16.58
C GLY A 30 3.16 10.61 -17.00
N LYS A 31 4.29 10.19 -16.41
CA LYS A 31 4.93 8.89 -16.71
C LYS A 31 4.30 7.68 -16.02
N HIS A 32 3.29 7.90 -15.18
CA HIS A 32 2.68 6.85 -14.37
C HIS A 32 1.19 6.82 -14.60
N SER A 33 0.58 5.66 -14.43
CA SER A 33 -0.85 5.54 -14.18
C SER A 33 -1.14 5.62 -12.68
N ARG A 34 -2.30 6.17 -12.33
CA ARG A 34 -2.71 6.46 -10.95
C ARG A 34 -4.15 6.05 -10.67
N ASN A 35 -4.39 5.56 -9.46
CA ASN A 35 -5.74 5.38 -8.93
C ASN A 35 -5.66 5.49 -7.40
N ASP A 36 -6.41 6.41 -6.81
CA ASP A 36 -6.41 6.64 -5.36
C ASP A 36 -7.78 6.32 -4.79
N MET A 37 -7.81 5.99 -3.50
CA MET A 37 -9.04 5.85 -2.74
C MET A 37 -8.84 6.38 -1.32
N GLU A 38 -9.94 6.80 -0.69
CA GLU A 38 -9.94 7.13 0.73
C GLU A 38 -10.55 5.98 1.53
N LEU A 39 -10.00 5.76 2.71
CA LEU A 39 -10.46 4.74 3.65
C LEU A 39 -10.74 5.38 5.00
N GLU A 40 -11.60 4.73 5.76
CA GLU A 40 -11.91 5.11 7.13
C GLU A 40 -11.92 3.84 7.98
N SER A 41 -11.41 3.92 9.22
CA SER A 41 -11.58 2.82 10.17
C SER A 41 -13.06 2.57 10.45
N LEU A 42 -13.43 1.33 10.77
CA LEU A 42 -14.85 0.98 10.97
C LEU A 42 -15.48 1.73 12.15
N ASP A 43 -14.71 2.04 13.19
CA ASP A 43 -15.13 2.86 14.32
C ASP A 43 -15.22 4.37 14.00
N GLY A 44 -14.81 4.78 12.80
CA GLY A 44 -14.82 6.17 12.35
C GLY A 44 -13.76 7.05 12.98
N ASN A 45 -12.81 6.49 13.73
CA ASN A 45 -11.79 7.25 14.46
C ASN A 45 -10.61 7.70 13.59
N HIS A 46 -10.31 6.99 12.51
CA HIS A 46 -9.10 7.19 11.71
C HIS A 46 -9.41 7.32 10.22
N GLY A 47 -8.81 8.32 9.58
CA GLY A 47 -8.85 8.52 8.14
C GLY A 47 -7.56 8.04 7.47
N PHE A 48 -7.68 7.50 6.26
CA PHE A 48 -6.54 7.03 5.47
C PHE A 48 -6.72 7.34 3.99
N ARG A 49 -5.60 7.40 3.29
CA ARG A 49 -5.56 7.44 1.83
C ARG A 49 -4.73 6.27 1.34
N ALA A 50 -5.29 5.49 0.41
CA ALA A 50 -4.53 4.51 -0.34
C ALA A 50 -4.21 5.07 -1.72
N PHE A 51 -2.94 4.97 -2.11
CA PHE A 51 -2.49 5.36 -3.44
C PHE A 51 -2.00 4.16 -4.24
N MET A 52 -2.30 4.15 -5.54
CA MET A 52 -1.79 3.16 -6.50
C MET A 52 -1.07 3.88 -7.63
N ARG A 53 0.18 3.52 -7.90
CA ARG A 53 1.02 4.07 -8.96
C ARG A 53 1.64 2.93 -9.74
N GLN A 54 1.69 3.04 -11.06
CA GLN A 54 2.42 2.10 -11.92
C GLN A 54 3.01 2.86 -13.10
N SER A 55 4.29 2.68 -13.38
CA SER A 55 4.95 3.27 -14.54
C SER A 55 4.27 2.84 -15.84
N LEU A 56 4.15 3.77 -16.78
CA LEU A 56 3.61 3.48 -18.12
C LEU A 56 4.64 2.77 -19.02
N GLU A 57 5.92 2.82 -18.66
CA GLU A 57 7.03 2.27 -19.44
C GLU A 57 7.48 0.91 -18.88
N PHE A 58 7.53 0.77 -17.55
CA PHE A 58 8.01 -0.43 -16.85
C PHE A 58 6.95 -0.93 -15.88
N THR A 59 6.23 -1.99 -16.24
CA THR A 59 5.09 -2.46 -15.42
C THR A 59 5.50 -3.00 -14.04
N GLU A 60 6.75 -3.41 -13.90
CA GLU A 60 7.41 -3.86 -12.67
C GLU A 60 7.67 -2.69 -11.71
N ASP A 61 7.72 -1.46 -12.21
CA ASP A 61 7.85 -0.25 -11.40
C ASP A 61 6.45 0.22 -10.98
N PHE A 62 6.09 -0.14 -9.76
CA PHE A 62 4.82 0.22 -9.15
C PHE A 62 4.96 0.49 -7.66
N SER A 63 3.95 1.19 -7.12
CA SER A 63 3.79 1.44 -5.69
C SER A 63 2.32 1.39 -5.30
N VAL A 64 2.03 0.68 -4.21
CA VAL A 64 0.73 0.69 -3.53
C VAL A 64 0.96 0.98 -2.06
N GLY A 65 0.39 2.06 -1.53
CA GLY A 65 0.68 2.45 -0.14
C GLY A 65 -0.52 3.03 0.61
N LEU A 66 -0.40 2.97 1.93
CA LEU A 66 -1.36 3.51 2.89
C LEU A 66 -0.75 4.73 3.56
N GLU A 67 -1.44 5.86 3.50
CA GLU A 67 -1.13 7.06 4.27
C GLU A 67 -2.14 7.21 5.41
N TYR A 68 -1.65 7.52 6.61
CA TYR A 68 -2.51 7.94 7.72
C TYR A 68 -2.77 9.44 7.67
N LEU A 69 -4.02 9.85 7.94
CA LEU A 69 -4.44 11.24 8.02
C LEU A 69 -4.85 11.53 9.47
N PRO A 70 -3.96 12.12 10.30
CA PRO A 70 -4.32 12.56 11.63
C PRO A 70 -5.48 13.56 11.58
N LYS A 71 -6.49 13.38 12.43
CA LYS A 71 -7.66 14.28 12.47
C LYS A 71 -7.31 15.68 13.01
N ASP A 72 -6.46 15.72 14.02
CA ASP A 72 -6.20 16.92 14.80
C ASP A 72 -4.91 17.65 14.41
N GLU A 73 -4.13 17.08 13.48
CA GLU A 73 -2.84 17.63 13.05
C GLU A 73 -2.76 17.70 11.52
N PRO A 74 -2.30 18.84 10.96
CA PRO A 74 -2.13 18.96 9.52
C PRO A 74 -0.97 18.06 9.08
N GLY A 75 -1.26 17.17 8.13
CA GLY A 75 -0.24 16.34 7.52
C GLY A 75 -0.76 14.96 7.16
N ARG A 76 0.15 14.15 6.62
CA ARG A 76 -0.04 12.72 6.42
C ARG A 76 1.31 12.05 6.33
N PHE A 77 1.37 10.78 6.65
CA PHE A 77 2.58 10.00 6.48
C PHE A 77 2.25 8.57 6.03
N CYS A 78 3.18 7.97 5.30
CA CYS A 78 3.02 6.60 4.79
C CYS A 78 3.27 5.61 5.92
N LEU A 79 2.31 4.72 6.16
CA LEU A 79 2.42 3.64 7.13
C LEU A 79 3.11 2.42 6.53
N VAL A 80 2.63 2.01 5.35
CA VAL A 80 3.15 0.86 4.61
C VAL A 80 3.06 1.12 3.12
N ARG A 81 4.07 0.68 2.38
CA ARG A 81 4.07 0.72 0.92
C ARG A 81 4.64 -0.56 0.33
N CYS A 82 3.90 -1.18 -0.55
CA CYS A 82 4.31 -2.29 -1.39
C CYS A 82 4.87 -1.76 -2.70
N ASN A 83 6.13 -2.08 -3.00
CA ASN A 83 6.82 -1.62 -4.19
C ASN A 83 7.24 -2.79 -5.07
N GLY A 84 7.10 -2.56 -6.38
CA GLY A 84 7.68 -3.41 -7.39
C GLY A 84 9.19 -3.21 -7.54
N MET A 85 9.75 -3.84 -8.56
CA MET A 85 11.15 -3.67 -8.91
C MET A 85 11.32 -2.36 -9.66
N HIS A 86 12.14 -1.45 -9.14
CA HIS A 86 12.38 -0.17 -9.79
C HIS A 86 13.85 0.20 -9.76
N GLY A 87 14.54 0.03 -10.89
CA GLY A 87 15.84 0.62 -11.19
C GLY A 87 16.87 0.59 -10.05
N GLY A 88 17.77 -0.40 -10.09
CA GLY A 88 18.98 -0.41 -9.28
C GLY A 88 19.92 0.75 -9.63
N HIS A 89 19.62 1.96 -9.15
CA HIS A 89 20.70 2.90 -8.87
C HIS A 89 21.61 2.20 -7.86
N GLN A 90 22.92 2.14 -8.14
CA GLN A 90 23.95 1.41 -7.37
C GLN A 90 23.99 1.73 -5.85
N VAL A 91 23.14 2.62 -5.37
CA VAL A 91 23.00 3.08 -3.99
C VAL A 91 22.04 2.18 -3.17
N HIS A 92 21.12 1.43 -3.80
CA HIS A 92 20.06 0.68 -3.09
C HIS A 92 19.84 -0.74 -3.66
N PRO A 93 20.52 -1.77 -3.14
CA PRO A 93 20.46 -3.15 -3.65
C PRO A 93 19.05 -3.79 -3.64
N HIS A 94 18.16 -3.32 -2.75
CA HIS A 94 16.82 -3.89 -2.57
C HIS A 94 15.85 -3.54 -3.71
N HIS A 95 16.16 -2.54 -4.54
CA HIS A 95 15.37 -2.17 -5.72
C HIS A 95 15.36 -3.25 -6.82
N GLY A 96 16.24 -4.25 -6.73
CA GLY A 96 16.27 -5.41 -7.63
C GLY A 96 15.23 -6.48 -7.31
N LYS A 97 14.41 -6.29 -6.26
CA LYS A 97 13.30 -7.18 -5.87
C LYS A 97 12.10 -6.36 -5.43
N CYS A 98 10.92 -6.97 -5.46
CA CYS A 98 9.75 -6.43 -4.77
C CYS A 98 10.06 -6.28 -3.27
N HIS A 99 9.58 -5.20 -2.66
CA HIS A 99 9.89 -4.87 -1.27
C HIS A 99 8.82 -4.03 -0.61
N ILE A 100 8.73 -4.13 0.71
CA ILE A 100 7.77 -3.41 1.54
C ILE A 100 8.53 -2.36 2.35
N HIS A 101 8.10 -1.11 2.23
CA HIS A 101 8.48 -0.06 3.17
C HIS A 101 7.51 -0.06 4.35
N ARG A 102 8.04 0.10 5.56
CA ARG A 102 7.26 0.36 6.78
C ARG A 102 7.76 1.60 7.49
N CYS A 103 6.83 2.31 8.12
CA CYS A 103 7.18 3.36 9.06
C CYS A 103 7.64 2.80 10.40
N THR A 104 8.44 3.59 11.11
CA THR A 104 8.72 3.40 12.54
C THR A 104 8.32 4.66 13.31
N ALA A 105 8.03 4.48 14.59
CA ALA A 105 7.68 5.55 15.52
C ALA A 105 8.76 6.63 15.55
N ASP A 106 10.03 6.21 15.60
CA ASP A 106 11.18 7.12 15.58
C ASP A 106 11.20 8.02 14.35
N ASP A 107 10.87 7.49 13.17
CA ASP A 107 10.83 8.30 11.94
C ASP A 107 9.66 9.27 11.92
N VAL A 108 8.47 8.83 12.36
CA VAL A 108 7.28 9.67 12.43
C VAL A 108 7.47 10.80 13.45
N ASN A 109 7.90 10.46 14.66
CA ASN A 109 8.09 11.42 15.76
C ASN A 109 9.22 12.41 15.46
N ALA A 110 10.23 12.02 14.67
CA ALA A 110 11.28 12.91 14.18
C ALA A 110 10.88 13.73 12.94
N GLY A 111 9.64 13.60 12.43
CA GLY A 111 9.17 14.31 11.24
C GLY A 111 9.91 13.92 9.95
N ARG A 112 10.58 12.77 9.92
CA ARG A 112 11.31 12.30 8.74
C ARG A 112 10.34 11.76 7.70
N ARG A 113 10.72 11.78 6.41
CA ARG A 113 9.96 11.03 5.40
C ARG A 113 10.15 9.53 5.65
N VAL A 114 9.02 8.84 5.88
CA VAL A 114 8.89 7.67 6.75
C VAL A 114 9.08 6.31 6.03
N GLU A 115 10.11 6.19 5.19
CA GLU A 115 10.21 5.07 4.25
C GLU A 115 11.59 4.41 4.23
N ARG A 116 12.29 4.41 5.38
CA ARG A 116 13.69 3.96 5.47
C ARG A 116 13.82 2.47 5.77
N HIS A 117 12.79 1.85 6.34
CA HIS A 117 12.80 0.44 6.70
C HIS A 117 12.21 -0.38 5.58
N ILE A 118 13.08 -1.17 4.93
CA ILE A 118 12.78 -1.87 3.69
C ILE A 118 12.99 -3.36 3.88
N GLN A 119 11.95 -4.13 3.58
CA GLN A 119 11.97 -5.58 3.66
C GLN A 119 11.73 -6.16 2.26
N PRO A 120 12.71 -6.85 1.66
CA PRO A 120 12.47 -7.64 0.45
C PRO A 120 11.34 -8.65 0.70
N THR A 121 10.54 -8.92 -0.32
CA THR A 121 9.38 -9.81 -0.18
C THR A 121 9.24 -10.76 -1.36
N CYS A 122 8.67 -11.92 -1.08
CA CYS A 122 8.20 -12.90 -2.07
C CYS A 122 6.66 -13.02 -2.09
N GLU A 123 5.95 -12.21 -1.29
CA GLU A 123 4.49 -12.23 -1.16
C GLU A 123 3.75 -11.74 -2.42
N TYR A 124 4.47 -11.02 -3.29
CA TYR A 124 3.98 -10.57 -4.58
C TYR A 124 5.15 -10.36 -5.55
N ALA A 125 4.87 -10.49 -6.84
CA ALA A 125 5.83 -10.25 -7.92
C ALA A 125 5.35 -9.20 -8.94
N ALA A 126 4.07 -8.85 -8.92
CA ALA A 126 3.45 -7.92 -9.86
C ALA A 126 2.40 -7.04 -9.17
N PHE A 127 2.00 -5.95 -9.84
CA PHE A 127 1.04 -4.97 -9.31
C PHE A 127 -0.29 -5.58 -8.83
N PRO A 128 -0.96 -6.50 -9.55
CA PRO A 128 -2.23 -7.07 -9.08
C PRO A 128 -2.08 -7.85 -7.76
N ASP A 129 -1.00 -8.63 -7.62
CA ASP A 129 -0.73 -9.40 -6.40
C ASP A 129 -0.33 -8.48 -5.25
N ALA A 130 0.46 -7.44 -5.53
CA ALA A 130 0.81 -6.42 -4.54
C ALA A 130 -0.43 -5.68 -4.02
N LEU A 131 -1.38 -5.35 -4.91
CA LEU A 131 -2.64 -4.73 -4.52
C LEU A 131 -3.50 -5.70 -3.70
N ARG A 132 -3.57 -6.99 -4.06
CA ARG A 132 -4.27 -8.01 -3.26
C ARG A 132 -3.65 -8.15 -1.87
N TYR A 133 -2.32 -8.29 -1.79
CA TYR A 133 -1.57 -8.35 -0.55
C TYR A 133 -1.81 -7.11 0.30
N PHE A 134 -1.73 -5.92 -0.29
CA PHE A 134 -1.98 -4.63 0.36
C PHE A 134 -3.38 -4.57 0.98
N LEU A 135 -4.43 -4.85 0.20
CA LEU A 135 -5.83 -4.79 0.66
C LEU A 135 -6.09 -5.72 1.85
N ARG A 136 -5.43 -6.89 1.88
CA ARG A 136 -5.49 -7.81 3.03
C ARG A 136 -4.71 -7.28 4.23
N THR A 137 -3.47 -6.83 4.00
CA THR A 137 -2.54 -6.36 5.04
C THR A 137 -3.13 -5.15 5.79
N VAL A 138 -3.75 -4.23 5.06
CA VAL A 138 -4.35 -3.02 5.64
C VAL A 138 -5.81 -3.21 6.10
N ASN A 139 -6.29 -4.46 6.07
CA ASN A 139 -7.60 -4.90 6.56
C ASN A 139 -8.79 -4.14 5.92
N VAL A 140 -8.79 -4.00 4.59
CA VAL A 140 -9.95 -3.50 3.85
C VAL A 140 -11.04 -4.58 3.84
N GLN A 141 -12.28 -4.20 4.16
CA GLN A 141 -13.38 -5.15 4.29
C GLN A 141 -13.61 -5.96 3.01
N SER A 142 -13.99 -7.23 3.17
CA SER A 142 -14.23 -8.14 2.04
C SER A 142 -15.31 -7.64 1.08
N ALA A 143 -16.38 -7.03 1.61
CA ALA A 143 -17.45 -6.44 0.79
C ALA A 143 -16.90 -5.36 -0.15
N ASP A 144 -16.08 -4.44 0.36
CA ASP A 144 -15.46 -3.37 -0.44
C ASP A 144 -14.45 -3.94 -1.45
N ARG A 145 -13.66 -4.95 -1.05
CA ARG A 145 -12.74 -5.65 -1.97
C ARG A 145 -13.50 -6.27 -3.14
N SER A 146 -14.61 -6.96 -2.87
CA SER A 146 -15.44 -7.58 -3.90
C SER A 146 -16.14 -6.56 -4.80
N GLN A 147 -16.63 -5.46 -4.22
CA GLN A 147 -17.34 -4.43 -4.96
C GLN A 147 -16.41 -3.62 -5.88
N HIS A 148 -15.24 -3.22 -5.38
CA HIS A 148 -14.36 -2.28 -6.07
C HIS A 148 -13.21 -2.95 -6.84
N PHE A 149 -12.86 -4.18 -6.47
CA PHE A 149 -11.77 -4.94 -7.09
C PHE A 149 -12.16 -6.39 -7.46
N PRO A 150 -13.30 -6.61 -8.15
CA PRO A 150 -13.83 -7.97 -8.40
C PRO A 150 -12.85 -8.86 -9.19
N ARG A 151 -12.04 -8.28 -10.07
CA ARG A 151 -11.06 -9.03 -10.88
C ARG A 151 -9.87 -9.56 -10.07
N LEU A 152 -9.54 -8.94 -8.93
CA LEU A 152 -8.45 -9.41 -8.08
C LEU A 152 -8.82 -10.70 -7.32
N LEU A 153 -10.11 -10.97 -7.15
CA LEU A 153 -10.63 -12.16 -6.47
C LEU A 153 -10.77 -13.37 -7.40
N GLN A 154 -10.82 -13.14 -8.72
CA GLN A 154 -10.93 -14.23 -9.70
C GLN A 154 -9.64 -15.04 -9.89
N GLY A 155 -8.50 -14.53 -9.41
CA GLY A 155 -7.20 -15.22 -9.50
C GLY A 155 -7.05 -16.45 -8.59
N ASP A 156 -7.98 -16.67 -7.65
CA ASP A 156 -7.94 -17.82 -6.73
C ASP A 156 -8.25 -19.17 -7.42
N LEU A 157 -8.72 -19.16 -8.68
CA LEU A 157 -9.10 -20.37 -9.41
C LEU A 157 -7.94 -21.10 -10.10
N PHE A 158 -6.73 -20.52 -10.15
CA PHE A 158 -5.57 -21.12 -10.86
C PHE A 158 -4.24 -21.03 -10.09
N ALA A 159 -4.25 -20.62 -8.82
CA ALA A 159 -3.05 -20.50 -8.00
C ALA A 159 -2.85 -21.72 -7.08
N GLU A 160 -3.00 -22.93 -7.63
CA GLU A 160 -2.37 -24.12 -7.04
C GLU A 160 -1.38 -24.66 -8.07
N GLU A 161 -0.19 -24.07 -8.15
CA GLU A 161 1.00 -24.82 -8.55
C GLU A 161 2.31 -24.05 -8.28
N VAL A 162 3.19 -24.77 -7.58
CA VAL A 162 4.65 -24.64 -7.46
C VAL A 162 5.23 -23.61 -6.47
N CYS A 163 5.57 -24.11 -5.28
CA CYS A 163 6.90 -23.91 -4.70
C CYS A 163 7.43 -25.28 -4.25
N SER A 164 8.25 -25.90 -5.10
CA SER A 164 9.12 -27.04 -4.76
C SER A 164 10.45 -26.54 -4.19
#